data_AF-A0A2W6TI82-F1
#
_entry.id   AF-A0A2W6TI82-F1
#
_cell.length_a   1.000
_cell.length_b   1.000
_cell.length_c   1.000
_cell.angle_alpha   90.00
_cell.angle_beta   90.00
_cell.angle_gamma   90.00
#
_symmetry.space_group_name_H-M   'P 1'
#
loop_
_entity.id
_entity.type
_entity.pdbx_description
1 polymer ?
#
loop_
_entity_poly.entity_id
_entity_poly.type
_entity_poly.pdbx_seq_one_letter_code
_entity_poly.pdbx_strand_id
1 'polypeptide(L)'
;WNEQRVAQGQRAVNSLWFWGAGSLPASVHTAHAQVRSRDALVQGLAAMAGVRLGGEQSVDALVDLRQLRSLQQLARDAIAPLLDALKRGELSELRLDFEDGTGYRITRGQRWLLWKKPIMTLVDE
;
A
#
# COMPACT_ATOMS: atom_id res chain seq x y z
N TRP A 1 27.70 2.63 -24.94
CA TRP A 1 26.25 2.97 -24.90
C TRP A 1 25.98 4.43 -25.27
N ASN A 2 26.47 5.42 -24.51
CA ASN A 2 26.30 6.84 -24.91
C ASN A 2 26.94 7.18 -26.26
N GLU A 3 28.12 6.65 -26.57
CA GLU A 3 28.77 6.82 -27.89
C GLU A 3 27.88 6.32 -29.03
N GLN A 4 27.20 5.18 -28.86
CA GLN A 4 26.25 4.65 -29.83
C GLN A 4 25.00 5.54 -29.98
N ARG A 5 24.50 6.12 -28.87
CA ARG A 5 23.40 7.10 -28.92
C ARG A 5 23.79 8.31 -29.75
N VAL A 6 24.98 8.86 -29.51
CA VAL A 6 25.52 10.01 -30.25
C VAL A 6 25.70 9.67 -31.73
N ALA A 7 26.26 8.50 -32.05
CA ALA A 7 26.40 8.02 -33.43
C ALA A 7 25.04 7.85 -34.15
N GLN A 8 23.96 7.61 -33.41
CA GLN A 8 22.58 7.53 -33.91
C GLN A 8 21.83 8.88 -33.86
N GLY A 9 22.52 10.00 -33.58
CA GLY A 9 21.89 11.34 -33.47
C GLY A 9 21.03 11.52 -32.21
N GLN A 10 21.05 10.58 -31.28
CA GLN A 10 20.34 10.68 -30.00
C GLN A 10 21.19 11.43 -28.97
N ARG A 11 20.53 12.14 -28.05
CA ARG A 11 21.20 12.80 -26.92
C ARG A 11 21.85 11.78 -25.98
N ALA A 12 23.07 12.07 -25.54
CA ALA A 12 23.75 11.32 -24.49
C ALA A 12 23.05 11.52 -23.13
N VAL A 13 23.09 10.50 -22.29
CA VAL A 13 22.65 10.57 -20.88
C VAL A 13 23.92 10.55 -20.03
N ASN A 14 24.53 11.72 -19.84
CA ASN A 14 25.86 11.88 -19.24
C ASN A 14 25.91 12.89 -18.07
N SER A 15 24.75 13.38 -17.63
CA SER A 15 24.63 14.26 -16.47
C SER A 15 23.79 13.58 -15.40
N LEU A 16 24.23 13.66 -14.15
CA LEU A 16 23.45 13.29 -12.98
C LEU A 16 22.90 14.56 -12.34
N TRP A 17 21.59 14.59 -12.09
CA TRP A 17 20.93 15.65 -11.34
C TRP A 17 20.57 15.11 -9.97
N PHE A 18 21.34 15.47 -8.94
CA PHE A 18 21.05 15.09 -7.58
C PHE A 18 19.95 15.98 -7.00
N TRP A 19 18.97 15.37 -6.36
CA TRP A 19 17.88 16.04 -5.65
C TRP A 19 17.35 15.13 -4.54
N GLY A 20 16.61 15.68 -3.58
CA GLY A 20 16.04 14.89 -2.48
C GLY A 20 17.08 14.43 -1.44
N ALA A 21 18.07 15.27 -1.13
CA ALA A 21 19.02 14.99 -0.06
C ALA A 21 18.29 14.79 1.28
N GLY A 22 18.65 13.74 2.01
CA GLY A 22 18.10 13.42 3.32
C GLY A 22 19.05 12.50 4.09
N SER A 23 18.91 12.47 5.41
CA SER A 23 19.60 11.49 6.26
C SER A 23 18.74 10.24 6.42
N LEU A 24 19.41 9.09 6.60
CA LEU A 24 18.69 7.88 7.00
C LEU A 24 18.14 8.05 8.42
N PRO A 25 16.91 7.57 8.69
CA PRO A 25 16.40 7.52 10.05
C PRO A 25 17.28 6.61 10.91
N ALA A 26 17.44 6.93 12.20
CA ALA A 26 18.24 6.13 13.12
C ALA A 26 17.69 4.70 13.30
N SER A 27 16.37 4.56 13.29
CA SER A 27 15.68 3.28 13.28
C SER A 27 14.32 3.39 12.61
N VAL A 28 13.80 2.26 12.13
CA VAL A 28 12.45 2.12 11.58
C VAL A 28 11.79 0.91 12.24
N HIS A 29 10.55 1.07 12.68
CA HIS A 29 9.78 0.00 13.31
C HIS A 29 8.39 -0.05 12.70
N THR A 30 7.80 -1.24 12.70
CA THR A 30 6.40 -1.46 12.31
C THR A 30 5.82 -2.60 13.12
N ALA A 31 4.52 -2.56 13.35
CA ALA A 31 3.77 -3.65 13.98
C ALA A 31 3.51 -4.82 13.01
N HIS A 32 3.62 -4.58 11.69
CA HIS A 32 3.25 -5.55 10.66
C HIS A 32 4.38 -6.54 10.37
N ALA A 33 4.01 -7.82 10.22
CA ALA A 33 4.96 -8.88 9.91
C ALA A 33 5.42 -8.89 8.44
N GLN A 34 4.67 -8.24 7.54
CA GLN A 34 5.01 -8.05 6.13
C GLN A 34 4.65 -6.65 5.64
N VAL A 35 5.39 -6.16 4.66
CA VAL A 35 5.04 -4.95 3.89
C VAL A 35 5.05 -5.28 2.40
N ARG A 36 3.97 -4.92 1.71
CA ARG A 36 3.80 -5.10 0.26
C ARG A 36 3.59 -3.74 -0.39
N SER A 37 4.61 -3.24 -1.07
CA SER A 37 4.56 -1.97 -1.79
C SER A 37 5.42 -2.01 -3.05
N ARG A 38 5.06 -1.18 -4.04
CA ARG A 38 5.87 -0.89 -5.23
C ARG A 38 6.68 0.40 -5.11
N ASP A 39 6.53 1.13 -4.01
CA ASP A 39 7.23 2.37 -3.74
C ASP A 39 8.60 2.10 -3.13
N ALA A 40 9.65 2.65 -3.75
CA ALA A 40 11.03 2.41 -3.37
C ALA A 40 11.36 2.91 -1.94
N LEU A 41 10.73 4.00 -1.49
CA LEU A 41 10.93 4.53 -0.14
C LEU A 41 10.30 3.58 0.89
N VAL A 42 9.07 3.14 0.67
CA VAL A 42 8.39 2.19 1.57
C VAL A 42 9.14 0.86 1.63
N GLN A 43 9.63 0.36 0.49
CA GLN A 43 10.48 -0.83 0.44
C GLN A 43 11.78 -0.64 1.23
N GLY A 44 12.44 0.52 1.09
CA GLY A 44 13.65 0.85 1.84
C GLY A 44 13.41 0.89 3.35
N LEU A 45 12.31 1.53 3.79
CA LEU A 45 11.92 1.60 5.20
C LEU A 45 11.57 0.22 5.77
N ALA A 46 10.84 -0.61 5.02
CA ALA A 46 10.52 -1.97 5.43
C ALA A 46 11.78 -2.85 5.56
N ALA A 47 12.75 -2.68 4.65
CA ALA A 47 14.05 -3.34 4.76
C ALA A 47 14.81 -2.88 6.00
N MET A 48 14.82 -1.58 6.31
CA MET A 48 15.43 -1.05 7.55
C MET A 48 14.74 -1.58 8.81
N ALA A 49 13.44 -1.85 8.76
CA ALA A 49 12.69 -2.46 9.86
C ALA A 49 12.91 -3.98 10.00
N GLY A 50 13.69 -4.61 9.10
CA GLY A 50 13.91 -6.06 9.10
C GLY A 50 12.69 -6.88 8.68
N VAL A 51 11.72 -6.26 8.01
CA VAL A 51 10.46 -6.90 7.62
C VAL A 51 10.59 -7.55 6.25
N ARG A 52 9.93 -8.70 6.07
CA ARG A 52 9.93 -9.40 4.77
C ARG A 52 9.22 -8.55 3.71
N LEU A 53 9.94 -8.32 2.61
CA LEU A 53 9.39 -7.72 1.40
C LEU A 53 8.68 -8.80 0.58
N GLY A 54 7.36 -8.81 0.63
CA GLY A 54 6.56 -9.79 -0.09
C GLY A 54 6.56 -11.21 0.52
N GLY A 55 5.58 -12.00 0.07
CA GLY A 55 5.30 -13.36 0.53
C GLY A 55 3.84 -13.71 0.25
N GLU A 56 3.54 -14.97 -0.07
CA GLU A 56 2.16 -15.43 -0.34
C GLU A 56 1.39 -15.75 0.93
N GLN A 57 2.08 -15.88 2.07
CA GLN A 57 1.45 -16.26 3.33
C GLN A 57 0.55 -15.14 3.85
N SER A 58 -0.67 -15.52 4.24
CA SER A 58 -1.63 -14.68 4.93
C SER A 58 -1.17 -14.46 6.37
N VAL A 59 -0.28 -13.50 6.57
CA VAL A 59 0.10 -12.97 7.89
C VAL A 59 -0.34 -11.51 7.97
N ASP A 60 -0.22 -10.91 9.15
CA ASP A 60 -0.39 -9.47 9.34
C ASP A 60 0.51 -8.67 8.36
N ALA A 61 -0.12 -7.99 7.40
CA ALA A 61 0.56 -7.34 6.29
C ALA A 61 0.03 -5.92 6.06
N LEU A 62 0.97 -4.98 5.95
CA LEU A 62 0.70 -3.65 5.39
C LEU A 62 0.74 -3.74 3.87
N VAL A 63 -0.34 -3.33 3.21
CA VAL A 63 -0.44 -3.33 1.74
C VAL A 63 -0.60 -1.90 1.25
N ASP A 64 0.37 -1.43 0.48
CA ASP A 64 0.33 -0.11 -0.15
C ASP A 64 -0.50 -0.16 -1.44
N LEU A 65 -1.63 0.53 -1.41
CA LEU A 65 -2.58 0.61 -2.51
C LEU A 65 -2.49 1.91 -3.30
N ARG A 66 -1.49 2.78 -3.05
CA ARG A 66 -1.37 4.09 -3.71
C ARG A 66 -1.29 4.02 -5.23
N GLN A 67 -0.86 2.89 -5.79
CA GLN A 67 -0.81 2.68 -7.24
C GLN A 67 -2.20 2.44 -7.86
N LEU A 68 -3.21 2.08 -7.07
CA LEU A 68 -4.60 1.93 -7.55
C LEU A 68 -5.25 3.31 -7.64
N ARG A 69 -5.31 3.86 -8.86
CA ARG A 69 -5.86 5.20 -9.13
C ARG A 69 -7.36 5.21 -9.47
N SER A 70 -7.98 4.02 -9.59
CA SER A 70 -9.40 3.88 -9.88
C SER A 70 -10.13 3.33 -8.66
N LEU A 71 -11.15 4.05 -8.19
CA LEU A 71 -11.99 3.61 -7.08
C LEU A 71 -12.68 2.28 -7.41
N GLN A 72 -13.17 2.14 -8.64
CA GLN A 72 -13.82 0.91 -9.09
C GLN A 72 -12.85 -0.28 -9.13
N GLN A 73 -11.59 -0.03 -9.53
CA GLN A 73 -10.56 -1.05 -9.48
C GLN A 73 -10.18 -1.41 -8.04
N LEU A 74 -9.97 -0.41 -7.18
CA LEU A 74 -9.71 -0.60 -5.75
C LEU A 74 -10.82 -1.45 -5.10
N ALA A 75 -12.07 -1.12 -5.37
CA ALA A 75 -13.22 -1.83 -4.84
C ALA A 75 -13.24 -3.30 -5.28
N ARG A 76 -13.06 -3.57 -6.58
CA ARG A 76 -13.13 -4.92 -7.15
C ARG A 76 -11.91 -5.79 -6.82
N ASP A 77 -10.71 -5.24 -6.94
CA ASP A 77 -9.47 -6.02 -6.92
C ASP A 77 -8.89 -6.14 -5.50
N ALA A 78 -9.20 -5.19 -4.61
CA ALA A 78 -8.67 -5.18 -3.24
C ALA A 78 -9.78 -5.29 -2.18
N ILE A 79 -10.74 -4.36 -2.15
CA ILE A 79 -11.67 -4.25 -1.01
C ILE A 79 -12.64 -5.43 -0.96
N ALA A 80 -13.35 -5.74 -2.06
CA ALA A 80 -14.35 -6.81 -2.07
C ALA A 80 -13.76 -8.18 -1.71
N PRO A 81 -12.61 -8.63 -2.28
CA PRO A 81 -11.98 -9.88 -1.87
C PRO A 81 -11.61 -9.94 -0.38
N LEU A 82 -11.12 -8.83 0.20
CA LEU A 82 -10.76 -8.75 1.62
C LEU A 82 -12.00 -8.78 2.53
N LEU A 83 -13.10 -8.14 2.11
CA LEU A 83 -14.38 -8.23 2.80
C LEU A 83 -14.95 -9.66 2.76
N ASP A 84 -14.79 -10.37 1.65
CA ASP A 84 -15.21 -11.77 1.57
C ASP A 84 -14.32 -12.69 2.42
N ALA A 85 -13.01 -12.43 2.50
CA ALA A 85 -12.11 -13.13 3.42
C ALA A 85 -12.52 -12.90 4.90
N LEU A 86 -12.91 -11.67 5.27
CA LEU A 86 -13.50 -11.36 6.58
C LEU A 86 -14.80 -12.15 6.84
N LYS A 87 -15.65 -12.27 5.82
CA LYS A 87 -16.91 -13.03 5.93
C LYS A 87 -16.63 -14.52 6.19
N ARG A 88 -15.66 -15.09 5.46
CA ARG A 88 -15.19 -16.49 5.58
C ARG A 88 -14.40 -16.74 6.87
N GLY A 89 -13.85 -15.72 7.49
CA GLY A 89 -13.04 -15.82 8.71
C GLY A 89 -11.56 -16.11 8.45
N GLU A 90 -11.11 -15.97 7.21
CA GLU A 90 -9.69 -16.05 6.80
C GLU A 90 -8.92 -14.78 7.17
N LEU A 91 -9.65 -13.67 7.33
CA LEU A 91 -9.14 -12.40 7.82
C LEU A 91 -9.92 -12.02 9.10
N SER A 92 -9.21 -11.65 10.17
CA SER A 92 -9.83 -11.23 11.42
C SER A 92 -10.28 -9.76 11.38
N GLU A 93 -9.50 -8.93 10.69
CA GLU A 93 -9.64 -7.48 10.66
C GLU A 93 -9.07 -6.90 9.35
N LEU A 94 -9.75 -5.91 8.80
CA LEU A 94 -9.26 -5.06 7.73
C LEU A 94 -9.16 -3.62 8.26
N ARG A 95 -7.97 -3.02 8.18
CA ARG A 95 -7.79 -1.59 8.42
C ARG A 95 -7.58 -0.87 7.09
N LEU A 96 -8.33 0.20 6.88
CA LEU A 96 -8.12 1.15 5.80
C LEU A 96 -7.53 2.42 6.42
N ASP A 97 -6.40 2.85 5.90
CA ASP A 97 -5.65 4.02 6.36
C ASP A 97 -5.50 4.96 5.15
N PHE A 98 -5.93 6.21 5.33
CA PHE A 98 -5.96 7.23 4.28
C PHE A 98 -4.98 8.36 4.64
N GLU A 99 -4.47 9.05 3.62
CA GLU A 99 -3.45 10.10 3.75
C GLU A 99 -3.88 11.26 4.67
N ASP A 100 -5.18 11.55 4.74
CA ASP A 100 -5.76 12.57 5.60
C ASP A 100 -5.82 12.16 7.10
N GLY A 101 -5.32 10.96 7.43
CA GLY A 101 -5.39 10.37 8.75
C GLY A 101 -6.72 9.69 9.06
N THR A 102 -7.67 9.68 8.12
CA THR A 102 -8.92 8.95 8.28
C THR A 102 -8.63 7.44 8.29
N GLY A 103 -9.11 6.77 9.33
CA GLY A 103 -8.93 5.33 9.52
C GLY A 103 -10.27 4.61 9.66
N TYR A 104 -10.44 3.51 8.94
CA TYR A 104 -11.57 2.60 9.14
C TYR A 104 -11.09 1.24 9.58
N ARG A 105 -11.73 0.72 10.63
CA ARG A 105 -11.50 -0.64 11.13
C ARG A 105 -12.73 -1.48 10.86
N ILE A 106 -12.56 -2.50 10.03
CA ILE A 106 -13.61 -3.42 9.63
C ILE A 106 -13.35 -4.79 10.24
N THR A 107 -14.35 -5.32 10.96
CA THR A 107 -14.27 -6.64 11.61
C THR A 107 -15.50 -7.47 11.29
N ARG A 108 -15.33 -8.80 11.41
CA ARG A 108 -16.41 -9.77 11.16
C ARG A 108 -17.69 -9.47 11.97
N GLY A 109 -17.55 -9.05 13.23
CA GLY A 109 -18.66 -8.83 14.16
C GLY A 109 -19.53 -7.62 13.84
N GLN A 110 -19.01 -6.65 13.07
CA GLN A 110 -19.76 -5.44 12.71
C GLN A 110 -20.99 -5.74 11.82
N ARG A 111 -21.04 -6.91 11.16
CA ARG A 111 -22.22 -7.37 10.41
C ARG A 111 -23.50 -7.42 11.25
N TRP A 112 -23.37 -7.54 12.56
CA TRP A 112 -24.49 -7.63 13.49
C TRP A 112 -24.93 -6.28 14.04
N LEU A 113 -24.21 -5.20 13.72
CA LEU A 113 -24.57 -3.84 14.12
C LEU A 113 -25.72 -3.30 13.24
N LEU A 114 -26.79 -4.07 13.09
CA LEU A 114 -27.97 -3.73 12.27
C LEU A 114 -28.69 -2.47 12.77
N TRP A 115 -28.48 -2.12 14.04
CA TRP A 115 -29.00 -0.90 14.66
C TRP A 115 -28.14 0.34 14.39
N LYS A 116 -26.92 0.18 13.87
CA LYS A 116 -26.10 1.33 13.45
C LYS A 116 -26.51 1.73 12.05
N LYS A 117 -26.78 3.03 11.87
CA LYS A 117 -27.02 3.59 10.54
C LYS A 117 -25.75 3.46 9.70
N PRO A 118 -25.88 3.15 8.39
CA PRO A 118 -24.76 3.24 7.46
C PRO A 118 -24.11 4.62 7.53
N ILE A 119 -22.79 4.68 7.39
CA ILE A 119 -22.10 5.96 7.23
C ILE A 119 -22.52 6.49 5.86
N MET A 120 -23.45 7.44 5.84
CA MET A 120 -24.05 7.95 4.59
C MET A 120 -23.02 8.64 3.69
N THR A 121 -21.89 9.08 4.24
CA THR A 121 -20.76 9.65 3.49
C THR A 121 -20.08 8.64 2.55
N LEU A 122 -20.33 7.34 2.69
CA LEU A 122 -19.76 6.26 1.86
C LEU A 122 -20.77 5.67 0.85
N VAL A 123 -21.97 6.23 0.76
CA VAL A 123 -22.96 5.86 -0.25
C VAL A 123 -22.80 6.87 -1.40
N ASP A 124 -22.14 6.45 -2.49
CA ASP A 124 -22.11 7.25 -3.72
C ASP A 124 -23.55 7.43 -4.25
N GLU A 125 -23.83 8.63 -4.80
CA GLU A 125 -25.01 8.91 -5.63
C GLU A 125 -25.03 8.06 -6.91
#